data_AF-A0A445EH70-F1
#
_entry.id   AF-A0A445EH70-F1
#
_cell.length_a   1.000
_cell.length_b   1.000
_cell.length_c   1.000
_cell.angle_alpha   90.00
_cell.angle_beta   90.00
_cell.angle_gamma   90.00
#
_symmetry.space_group_name_H-M   'P 1'
#
loop_
_entity.id
_entity.type
_entity.pdbx_description
1 polymer ?
#
loop_
_entity_poly.entity_id
_entity_poly.type
_entity_poly.pdbx_seq_one_letter_code
_entity_poly.pdbx_strand_id
1 'polypeptide(L)' 'MALQVVRPQGEEDGVVNREEIAKVVKRIMDHGNEEGLEMRKRTQELSYAAAAALSENGSSTKALSSLAHELLNKNLT' A
#
# COMPACT_ATOMS: atom_id res chain seq x y z
N MET A 1 5.91 -8.18 2.89
CA MET A 1 4.48 -8.42 2.59
C MET A 1 4.18 -7.73 1.27
N ALA A 2 3.74 -8.47 0.25
CA ALA A 2 3.35 -7.88 -1.03
C ALA A 2 1.87 -7.46 -0.99
N LEU A 3 1.56 -6.26 -1.47
CA LEU A 3 0.18 -5.85 -1.76
C LEU A 3 -0.33 -6.65 -2.96
N GLN A 4 -1.39 -7.42 -2.76
CA GLN A 4 -2.07 -8.08 -3.86
C GLN A 4 -2.95 -7.04 -4.55
N VAL A 5 -2.40 -6.40 -5.59
CA VAL A 5 -3.10 -5.39 -6.37
C VAL A 5 -3.88 -6.08 -7.48
N VAL A 6 -5.21 -5.98 -7.45
CA VAL A 6 -6.03 -6.40 -8.58
C VAL A 6 -5.95 -5.32 -9.65
N ARG A 7 -5.38 -5.66 -10.80
CA ARG A 7 -5.34 -4.78 -11.97
C ARG A 7 -6.30 -5.33 -13.02
N PRO A 8 -7.21 -4.50 -13.56
CA PRO A 8 -7.99 -4.91 -14.71
C PRO A 8 -7.08 -5.11 -15.92
N GLN A 9 -7.43 -6.08 -16.76
CA GLN A 9 -6.71 -6.37 -18.00
C GLN A 9 -7.34 -5.62 -19.18
N GLY A 10 -6.51 -4.89 -19.93
CA GLY A 10 -6.94 -4.28 -21.19
C GLY A 10 -6.92 -5.30 -22.34
N GLU A 11 -7.59 -4.96 -23.42
CA GLU A 11 -7.50 -5.68 -24.71
C GLU A 11 -6.20 -5.31 -25.44
N GLU A 12 -6.03 -5.73 -26.69
CA GLU A 12 -4.81 -5.49 -27.48
C GLU A 12 -4.49 -3.99 -27.67
N ASP A 13 -5.52 -3.15 -27.69
CA ASP A 13 -5.42 -1.69 -27.76
C ASP A 13 -5.14 -1.03 -26.39
N GLY A 14 -5.07 -1.82 -25.32
CA GLY A 14 -4.88 -1.37 -23.94
C GLY A 14 -6.14 -0.80 -23.28
N VAL A 15 -7.29 -0.82 -23.97
CA VAL A 15 -8.57 -0.35 -23.41
C VAL A 15 -9.16 -1.44 -22.51
N VAL A 16 -9.58 -1.04 -21.31
CA VAL A 16 -10.30 -1.93 -20.39
C VAL A 16 -11.79 -1.80 -20.65
N ASN A 17 -12.43 -2.89 -21.09
CA ASN A 17 -13.87 -2.91 -21.30
C ASN A 17 -14.67 -2.89 -19.99
N ARG A 18 -15.97 -2.56 -20.09
CA ARG A 18 -16.84 -2.42 -18.92
C ARG A 18 -17.02 -3.74 -18.16
N GLU A 19 -16.97 -4.87 -18.85
CA GLU A 19 -17.13 -6.20 -18.28
C GLU A 19 -15.96 -6.53 -17.33
N GLU A 20 -14.73 -6.24 -17.74
CA GLU A 20 -13.54 -6.42 -16.90
C GLU A 20 -13.54 -5.45 -15.72
N ILE A 21 -13.95 -4.19 -15.93
CA ILE A 21 -14.14 -3.23 -14.82
C ILE A 21 -15.13 -3.78 -13.80
N ALA A 22 -16.31 -4.22 -14.24
CA ALA A 22 -17.35 -4.75 -13.37
C ALA A 22 -16.87 -5.99 -12.59
N LYS A 23 -16.12 -6.88 -13.25
CA LYS A 23 -15.53 -8.07 -12.64
C LYS A 23 -14.51 -7.74 -11.55
N VAL A 24 -13.60 -6.81 -11.81
CA VAL A 24 -12.60 -6.36 -10.82
C VAL A 24 -13.28 -5.66 -9.65
N VAL A 25 -14.22 -4.77 -9.91
CA VAL A 25 -14.98 -4.08 -8.84
C VAL A 25 -15.73 -5.10 -7.99
N LYS A 26 -16.43 -6.05 -8.60
CA LYS A 26 -17.15 -7.10 -7.85
C LYS A 26 -16.20 -7.95 -7.02
N ARG A 27 -15.05 -8.37 -7.57
CA ARG A 27 -14.04 -9.14 -6.85
C ARG A 27 -13.55 -8.42 -5.58
N ILE A 28 -13.40 -7.10 -5.64
CA ILE A 28 -12.90 -6.29 -4.52
C ILE A 28 -14.01 -5.90 -3.55
N MET A 29 -15.23 -5.62 -4.02
CA MET A 29 -16.28 -4.97 -3.22
C MET A 29 -17.40 -5.91 -2.75
N ASP A 30 -17.56 -7.07 -3.38
CA ASP A 30 -18.56 -8.04 -2.95
C ASP A 30 -18.23 -8.55 -1.54
N HIS A 31 -19.13 -8.34 -0.60
CA HIS A 31 -18.97 -8.77 0.79
C HIS A 31 -19.07 -10.29 0.95
N GLY A 32 -19.68 -10.99 -0.01
CA GLY A 32 -19.70 -12.45 -0.06
C GLY A 32 -18.44 -13.06 -0.67
N ASN A 33 -17.50 -12.24 -1.16
CA ASN A 33 -16.26 -12.71 -1.78
C ASN A 33 -15.11 -12.74 -0.73
N GLU A 34 -14.70 -13.95 -0.35
CA GLU A 34 -13.62 -14.18 0.61
C GLU A 34 -12.28 -13.60 0.15
N GLU A 35 -11.98 -13.67 -1.14
CA GLU A 35 -10.75 -13.10 -1.70
C GLU A 35 -10.72 -11.57 -1.54
N GLY A 36 -11.85 -10.91 -1.83
CA GLY A 36 -12.02 -9.47 -1.64
C GLY A 36 -11.86 -9.06 -0.17
N LEU A 37 -12.42 -9.86 0.75
CA LEU A 37 -12.29 -9.64 2.18
C LEU A 37 -10.84 -9.78 2.67
N GLU A 38 -10.13 -10.82 2.24
CA GLU A 38 -8.74 -11.04 2.62
C GLU A 38 -7.83 -9.92 2.10
N MET A 39 -8.04 -9.45 0.86
CA MET A 39 -7.30 -8.32 0.30
C MET A 39 -7.49 -7.04 1.13
N ARG A 40 -8.72 -6.73 1.55
CA ARG A 40 -8.99 -5.56 2.40
C ARG A 40 -8.34 -5.70 3.77
N LYS A 41 -8.40 -6.88 4.39
CA LYS A 41 -7.77 -7.15 5.70
C LYS A 41 -6.25 -6.94 5.64
N ARG A 42 -5.57 -7.52 4.64
CA ARG A 42 -4.13 -7.34 4.44
C ARG A 42 -3.76 -5.87 4.19
N THR A 43 -4.57 -5.16 3.41
CA THR A 43 -4.38 -3.71 3.16
C THR A 43 -4.54 -2.89 4.45
N GLN A 44 -5.49 -3.26 5.31
CA GLN A 44 -5.69 -2.62 6.61
C GLN A 44 -4.51 -2.87 7.56
N GLU A 45 -4.00 -4.11 7.63
CA GLU A 45 -2.79 -4.44 8.40
C GLU A 45 -1.57 -3.61 7.94
N LEU A 46 -1.39 -3.47 6.63
CA LEU A 46 -0.34 -2.62 6.07
C LEU A 46 -0.54 -1.14 6.39
N SER A 47 -1.79 -0.65 6.37
CA SER A 47 -2.12 0.71 6.79
C SER A 47 -1.73 0.96 8.24
N TYR A 48 -1.98 0.00 9.13
CA TYR A 48 -1.56 0.09 10.53
C TYR A 48 -0.05 0.03 10.70
N ALA A 49 0.63 -0.85 9.97
CA ALA A 49 2.09 -0.92 9.99
C ALA A 49 2.74 0.38 9.49
N ALA A 50 2.19 0.99 8.43
CA ALA A 50 2.66 2.27 7.92
C ALA A 50 2.46 3.41 8.94
N ALA A 51 1.28 3.47 9.57
CA ALA A 51 1.01 4.44 10.64
C ALA A 51 1.97 4.25 11.84
N ALA A 52 2.24 3.00 12.24
CA ALA A 52 3.19 2.70 13.31
C ALA A 52 4.63 3.10 12.94
N ALA A 53 5.06 2.88 11.69
CA ALA A 53 6.37 3.29 11.20
C ALA A 53 6.58 4.82 11.23
N LEU A 54 5.51 5.59 11.07
CA LEU A 54 5.50 7.06 11.10
C LEU A 54 5.22 7.67 12.48
N SER A 55 4.91 6.85 13.49
CA SER A 55 4.70 7.33 14.86
C SER A 55 5.96 7.99 15.43
N GLU A 56 5.83 8.72 16.55
CA GLU A 56 6.95 9.41 17.21
C GLU A 56 8.17 8.49 17.43
N ASN A 57 7.93 7.24 17.83
CA ASN A 57 8.96 6.22 18.05
C ASN A 57 9.06 5.19 16.91
N GLY A 58 8.41 5.48 15.79
CA GLY A 58 8.35 4.65 14.60
C GLY A 58 9.70 4.53 13.89
N SER A 59 9.84 3.46 13.11
CA SER A 59 11.09 3.16 12.40
C SER A 59 11.47 4.24 11.40
N SER A 60 10.51 4.80 10.66
CA SER A 60 10.77 5.84 9.65
C SER A 60 11.16 7.15 10.32
N THR A 61 10.46 7.54 11.40
CA THR A 61 10.78 8.72 12.20
C THR A 61 12.20 8.63 12.78
N LYS A 62 12.55 7.48 13.37
CA LYS A 62 13.91 7.25 13.89
C LYS A 62 14.97 7.32 12.80
N ALA A 63 14.74 6.69 11.66
CA ALA A 63 15.68 6.73 10.54
C ALA A 63 15.90 8.16 10.03
N LEU A 64 14.83 8.95 9.90
CA LEU A 64 14.92 10.36 9.52
C LEU A 64 15.67 11.19 10.57
N SER A 65 15.40 10.98 11.86
CA SER A 65 16.12 11.65 12.94
C SER A 65 17.61 11.32 12.95
N SER A 66 17.97 10.05 12.75
CA SER A 66 19.37 9.63 12.63
C SER A 66 20.06 10.31 11.45
N LEU A 67 19.42 10.32 10.27
CA LEU A 67 19.95 11.01 9.10
C LEU A 67 20.13 12.52 9.34
N ALA A 68 19.16 13.18 9.95
CA ALA A 68 19.26 14.61 10.28
C ALA A 68 20.44 14.88 11.22
N HIS A 69 20.64 14.02 12.23
CA HIS A 69 21.77 14.14 13.15
C HIS A 69 23.12 13.97 12.43
N GLU A 70 23.24 12.99 11.54
CA GLU A 70 24.45 12.78 10.74
C GLU A 70 24.78 13.99 9.85
N LEU A 71 23.77 14.58 9.21
CA LEU A 71 23.97 15.75 8.35
C LEU A 71 24.36 17.00 9.15
N LEU A 72 23.75 17.22 10.31
CA LEU A 72 24.11 18.33 11.18
C LEU A 72 25.55 18.21 11.68
N ASN A 73 25.96 17.00 12.12
CA ASN A 73 27.31 16.76 12.60
C ASN A 73 28.37 16.93 11.49
N LYS A 74 28.05 16.55 10.24
CA LYS A 74 28.93 16.77 9.08
C LYS A 74 29.08 18.24 8.68
N ASN A 75 28.10 19.09 8.96
CA ASN A 75 28.19 20.53 8.69
C ASN A 75 29.01 21.29 9.76
N LEU A 76 29.36 20.63 10.86
CA LEU A 76 30.16 21.17 11.97
C LEU A 76 31.64 20.73 11.93
N THR A 77 32.04 19.96 10.91
CA THR A 77 33.42 19.51 10.64
C THR A 77 33.89 20.03 9.29
#